data_AF-A0A2W6YIN3-F1
#
_entry.id   AF-A0A2W6YIN3-F1
#
_cell.length_a   1.000
_cell.length_b   1.000
_cell.length_c   1.000
_cell.angle_alpha   90.00
_cell.angle_beta   90.00
_cell.angle_gamma   90.00
#
_symmetry.space_group_name_H-M   'P 1'
#
loop_
_entity.id
_entity.type
_entity.pdbx_description
1 polymer ?
#
loop_
_entity_poly.entity_id
_entity_poly.type
_entity_poly.pdbx_seq_one_letter_code
_entity_poly.pdbx_strand_id
1 'polypeptide(L)'
;MKYAICLSLAVSLTSLIPAALPAHAQTGHNLLSPSQKSSLKSLGIKVAIPQYVPQGFRVAAIRTEPCRAGDRRDANGVCRFGPEYAVLYRNAQNHCFVVNSVGGGIGGPSGQYTRAVNTRLLGKVNVNVGIGMGEPITEAIANTPQANVWTFPAGKSPFYSVATRAGRGDRIDSTATCSTRAYMTPNELIKIVQSLDWLP
;
A
#
# COMPACT_ATOMS: atom_id res chain seq x y z
N MET A 1 48.75 -60.76 -24.77
CA MET A 1 47.35 -60.31 -24.95
C MET A 1 47.20 -58.99 -24.19
N LYS A 2 46.86 -57.90 -24.89
CA LYS A 2 46.83 -56.52 -24.38
C LYS A 2 45.39 -56.17 -23.98
N TYR A 3 45.17 -55.65 -22.77
CA TYR A 3 43.90 -55.04 -22.37
C TYR A 3 44.08 -53.53 -22.21
N ALA A 4 43.21 -52.78 -22.89
CA ALA A 4 43.19 -51.32 -22.93
C ALA A 4 42.38 -50.75 -21.76
N ILE A 5 42.89 -49.68 -21.14
CA ILE A 5 42.25 -48.92 -20.05
C ILE A 5 41.44 -47.79 -20.68
N CYS A 6 40.12 -47.79 -20.49
CA CYS A 6 39.24 -46.69 -20.89
C CYS A 6 39.08 -45.70 -19.73
N LEU A 7 39.75 -44.54 -19.84
CA LEU A 7 39.53 -43.39 -18.94
C LEU A 7 38.23 -42.68 -19.35
N SER A 8 37.28 -42.55 -18.41
CA SER A 8 36.05 -41.79 -18.61
C SER A 8 36.21 -40.38 -18.05
N LEU A 9 36.11 -39.36 -18.91
CA LEU A 9 36.10 -37.94 -18.55
C LEU A 9 34.70 -37.52 -18.10
N ALA A 10 34.54 -37.17 -16.82
CA ALA A 10 33.32 -36.54 -16.30
C ALA A 10 33.36 -35.03 -16.59
N VAL A 11 32.42 -34.56 -17.40
CA VAL A 11 32.24 -33.13 -17.69
C VAL A 11 31.21 -32.56 -16.72
N SER A 12 31.67 -31.73 -15.76
CA SER A 12 30.80 -31.02 -14.82
C SER A 12 30.20 -29.77 -15.50
N LEU A 13 28.90 -29.80 -15.76
CA LEU A 13 28.11 -28.65 -16.20
C LEU A 13 27.79 -27.75 -14.99
N THR A 14 28.55 -26.67 -14.80
CA THR A 14 28.17 -25.60 -13.86
C THR A 14 27.06 -24.76 -14.48
N SER A 15 25.83 -24.89 -13.97
CA SER A 15 24.72 -24.02 -14.33
C SER A 15 24.97 -22.60 -13.79
N LEU A 16 25.16 -21.63 -14.68
CA LEU A 16 25.16 -20.22 -14.36
C LEU A 16 23.75 -19.82 -13.91
N ILE A 17 23.56 -19.57 -12.61
CA ILE A 17 22.33 -18.98 -12.09
C ILE A 17 22.40 -17.48 -12.41
N PRO A 18 21.49 -16.92 -13.23
CA PRO A 18 21.46 -15.49 -13.45
C PRO A 18 21.10 -14.79 -12.14
N ALA A 19 21.98 -13.90 -11.67
CA ALA A 19 21.71 -13.02 -10.55
C ALA A 19 20.51 -12.13 -10.89
N ALA A 20 19.42 -12.24 -10.12
CA ALA A 20 18.25 -11.40 -10.27
C ALA A 20 18.65 -9.93 -10.05
N LEU A 21 18.39 -9.10 -11.06
CA LEU A 21 18.63 -7.65 -10.99
C LEU A 21 17.87 -7.03 -9.80
N PRO A 22 18.44 -6.04 -9.12
CA PRO A 22 17.74 -5.34 -8.04
C PRO A 22 16.50 -4.62 -8.59
N ALA A 23 15.33 -5.03 -8.13
CA ALA A 23 14.06 -4.41 -8.48
C ALA A 23 14.02 -2.97 -7.94
N HIS A 24 13.97 -1.97 -8.81
CA HIS A 24 13.89 -0.57 -8.37
C HIS A 24 12.48 -0.25 -7.85
N ALA A 25 12.34 0.78 -7.01
CA ALA A 25 11.04 1.28 -6.57
C ALA A 25 10.15 1.60 -7.79
N GLN A 26 8.89 1.18 -7.76
CA GLN A 26 8.00 1.23 -8.92
C GLN A 26 6.94 2.32 -8.76
N THR A 27 6.51 2.89 -9.89
CA THR A 27 5.42 3.86 -9.94
C THR A 27 4.07 3.17 -9.81
N GLY A 28 3.27 3.51 -8.80
CA GLY A 28 2.02 2.80 -8.50
C GLY A 28 0.97 2.85 -9.61
N HIS A 29 0.96 3.87 -10.48
CA HIS A 29 0.12 3.88 -11.68
C HIS A 29 0.41 2.75 -12.66
N ASN A 30 1.68 2.34 -12.77
CA ASN A 30 2.11 1.26 -13.66
C ASN A 30 1.82 -0.12 -13.07
N LEU A 31 1.49 -0.19 -11.76
CA LEU A 31 1.12 -1.42 -11.08
C LEU A 31 -0.37 -1.76 -11.22
N LEU A 32 -1.20 -0.82 -11.66
CA LEU A 32 -2.62 -1.04 -11.91
C LEU A 32 -2.85 -1.50 -13.35
N SER A 33 -3.51 -2.64 -13.53
CA SER A 33 -3.99 -3.11 -14.83
C SER A 33 -5.09 -2.18 -15.39
N PRO A 34 -5.34 -2.19 -16.71
CA PRO A 34 -6.41 -1.38 -17.31
C PRO A 34 -7.80 -1.62 -16.69
N SER A 35 -8.13 -2.87 -16.35
CA SER A 35 -9.42 -3.22 -15.72
C SER A 35 -9.52 -2.66 -14.30
N GLN A 36 -8.44 -2.73 -13.53
CA GLN A 36 -8.35 -2.12 -12.20
C GLN A 36 -8.51 -0.59 -12.26
N LYS A 37 -7.85 0.07 -13.23
CA LYS A 37 -8.02 1.52 -13.45
C LYS A 37 -9.47 1.85 -13.80
N SER A 38 -10.08 1.09 -14.69
CA SER A 38 -11.49 1.28 -15.09
C SER A 38 -12.44 1.11 -13.89
N SER A 39 -12.25 0.07 -13.07
CA SER A 39 -13.06 -0.16 -11.86
C SER A 39 -12.97 1.01 -10.88
N LEU A 40 -11.77 1.52 -10.60
CA LEU A 40 -11.57 2.68 -9.73
C LEU A 40 -12.22 3.94 -10.31
N LYS A 41 -12.04 4.21 -11.61
CA LYS A 41 -12.64 5.37 -12.28
C LYS A 41 -14.16 5.33 -12.32
N SER A 42 -14.76 4.13 -12.37
CA SER A 42 -16.22 3.96 -12.40
C SER A 42 -16.94 4.50 -11.16
N LEU A 43 -16.20 4.73 -10.05
CA LEU A 43 -16.75 5.33 -8.84
C LEU A 43 -17.18 6.79 -9.03
N GLY A 44 -16.63 7.49 -10.04
CA GLY A 44 -16.95 8.89 -10.29
C GLY A 44 -16.38 9.87 -9.25
N ILE A 45 -15.40 9.44 -8.47
CA ILE A 45 -14.62 10.27 -7.54
C ILE A 45 -13.18 10.38 -8.02
N LYS A 46 -12.44 11.36 -7.51
CA LYS A 46 -10.98 11.37 -7.67
C LYS A 46 -10.38 10.20 -6.87
N VAL A 47 -9.37 9.54 -7.46
CA VAL A 47 -8.74 8.36 -6.88
C VAL A 47 -7.27 8.68 -6.64
N ALA A 48 -6.82 8.66 -5.38
CA ALA A 48 -5.44 8.88 -4.99
C ALA A 48 -4.66 7.55 -4.99
N ILE A 49 -3.56 7.48 -5.74
CA ILE A 49 -2.68 6.33 -5.86
C ILE A 49 -1.21 6.79 -5.70
N PRO A 50 -0.36 6.05 -4.97
CA PRO A 50 1.02 6.44 -4.75
C PRO A 50 1.85 6.33 -6.04
N GLN A 51 2.69 7.33 -6.32
CA GLN A 51 3.76 7.25 -7.32
C GLN A 51 4.99 6.51 -6.80
N TYR A 52 5.12 6.34 -5.49
CA TYR A 52 6.18 5.57 -4.86
C TYR A 52 5.59 4.36 -4.16
N VAL A 53 5.94 3.17 -4.66
CA VAL A 53 5.65 1.90 -4.00
C VAL A 53 6.98 1.26 -3.59
N PRO A 54 7.15 0.91 -2.30
CA PRO A 54 8.38 0.29 -1.82
C PRO A 54 8.73 -0.96 -2.64
N GLN A 55 10.03 -1.23 -2.77
CA GLN A 55 10.54 -2.35 -3.54
C GLN A 55 9.88 -3.67 -3.11
N GLY A 56 9.48 -4.47 -4.11
CA GLY A 56 8.90 -5.80 -3.90
C GLY A 56 7.41 -5.80 -3.55
N PHE A 57 6.78 -4.64 -3.34
CA PHE A 57 5.33 -4.55 -3.23
C PHE A 57 4.67 -4.49 -4.61
N ARG A 58 3.52 -5.16 -4.71
CA ARG A 58 2.63 -5.12 -5.88
C ARG A 58 1.18 -4.93 -5.44
N VAL A 59 0.32 -4.48 -6.35
CA VAL A 59 -1.13 -4.48 -6.11
C VAL A 59 -1.60 -5.92 -6.00
N ALA A 60 -2.17 -6.26 -4.85
CA ALA A 60 -2.69 -7.59 -4.56
C ALA A 60 -4.20 -7.67 -4.77
N ALA A 61 -4.93 -6.64 -4.36
CA ALA A 61 -6.38 -6.60 -4.47
C ALA A 61 -6.87 -5.15 -4.55
N ILE A 62 -8.05 -4.98 -5.16
CA ILE A 62 -8.79 -3.72 -5.17
C ILE A 62 -10.21 -4.02 -4.77
N ARG A 63 -10.73 -3.21 -3.85
CA ARG A 63 -12.15 -3.16 -3.52
C ARG A 63 -12.70 -1.79 -3.87
N THR A 64 -13.86 -1.78 -4.51
CA THR A 64 -14.63 -0.57 -4.80
C THR A 64 -16.04 -0.77 -4.25
N GLU A 65 -16.58 0.27 -3.64
CA GLU A 65 -17.94 0.29 -3.11
C GLU A 65 -18.63 1.56 -3.61
N PRO A 66 -19.47 1.46 -4.66
CA PRO A 66 -20.14 2.62 -5.22
C PRO A 66 -21.23 3.14 -4.28
N CYS A 67 -21.66 4.38 -4.49
CA CYS A 67 -22.90 4.88 -3.89
C CYS A 67 -24.09 4.00 -4.25
N ARG A 68 -25.05 3.86 -3.33
CA ARG A 68 -26.27 3.10 -3.60
C ARG A 68 -27.09 3.82 -4.67
N ALA A 69 -27.88 3.05 -5.42
CA ALA A 69 -28.81 3.64 -6.38
C ALA A 69 -29.78 4.58 -5.67
N GLY A 70 -29.92 5.81 -6.18
CA GLY A 70 -30.77 6.85 -5.60
C GLY A 70 -30.11 7.71 -4.51
N ASP A 71 -28.90 7.39 -4.06
CA ASP A 71 -28.18 8.24 -3.11
C ASP A 71 -27.87 9.61 -3.73
N ARG A 72 -28.17 10.68 -2.99
CA ARG A 72 -27.75 12.03 -3.37
C ARG A 72 -26.23 12.12 -3.29
N ARG A 73 -25.62 12.57 -4.38
CA ARG A 73 -24.18 12.83 -4.48
C ARG A 73 -23.91 14.33 -4.38
N ASP A 74 -22.80 14.69 -3.75
CA ASP A 74 -22.27 16.05 -3.76
C ASP A 74 -21.54 16.35 -5.10
N ALA A 75 -20.97 17.56 -5.20
CA ALA A 75 -20.23 18.00 -6.38
C ALA A 75 -18.95 17.19 -6.66
N ASN A 76 -18.46 16.43 -5.68
CA ASN A 76 -17.29 15.56 -5.81
C ASN A 76 -17.67 14.12 -6.13
N GLY A 77 -18.97 13.81 -6.31
CA GLY A 77 -19.46 12.47 -6.60
C GLY A 77 -19.67 11.60 -5.35
N VAL A 78 -19.60 12.20 -4.14
CA VAL A 78 -19.65 11.50 -2.85
C VAL A 78 -21.08 11.53 -2.29
N CYS A 79 -21.58 10.37 -1.87
CA CYS A 79 -22.79 10.21 -1.06
C CYS A 79 -22.44 10.04 0.43
N ARG A 80 -23.47 10.03 1.30
CA ARG A 80 -23.30 10.05 2.77
C ARG A 80 -22.29 9.01 3.31
N PHE A 81 -22.24 7.82 2.72
CA PHE A 81 -21.38 6.71 3.14
C PHE A 81 -20.52 6.11 2.01
N GLY A 82 -20.23 6.89 0.96
CA GLY A 82 -19.48 6.38 -0.19
C GLY A 82 -19.33 7.42 -1.31
N PRO A 83 -18.81 7.06 -2.49
CA PRO A 83 -18.21 5.78 -2.77
C PRO A 83 -16.86 5.63 -2.07
N GLU A 84 -16.44 4.38 -1.86
CA GLU A 84 -15.18 4.03 -1.20
C GLU A 84 -14.32 3.17 -2.12
N TYR A 85 -13.01 3.26 -1.97
CA TYR A 85 -12.11 2.26 -2.53
C TYR A 85 -11.01 1.89 -1.55
N ALA A 86 -10.40 0.74 -1.78
CA ALA A 86 -9.18 0.33 -1.11
C ALA A 86 -8.30 -0.45 -2.09
N VAL A 87 -7.03 -0.07 -2.18
CA VAL A 87 -6.00 -0.75 -2.96
C VAL A 87 -5.02 -1.37 -1.98
N LEU A 88 -4.98 -2.70 -1.94
CA LEU A 88 -4.08 -3.47 -1.10
C LEU A 88 -2.78 -3.73 -1.85
N TYR A 89 -1.66 -3.34 -1.27
CA TYR A 89 -0.32 -3.65 -1.75
C TYR A 89 0.30 -4.72 -0.87
N ARG A 90 0.93 -5.73 -1.48
CA ARG A 90 1.55 -6.86 -0.76
C ARG A 90 2.89 -7.24 -1.37
N ASN A 91 3.84 -7.64 -0.53
CA ASN A 91 5.13 -8.18 -0.97
C ASN A 91 5.22 -9.71 -0.78
N ALA A 92 6.36 -10.30 -1.15
CA ALA A 92 6.59 -11.76 -1.03
C ALA A 92 6.59 -12.27 0.42
N GLN A 93 6.88 -11.42 1.40
CA GLN A 93 6.84 -11.73 2.84
C GLN A 93 5.45 -11.51 3.46
N ASN A 94 4.44 -11.25 2.64
CA ASN A 94 3.08 -10.93 3.05
C ASN A 94 2.97 -9.66 3.89
N HIS A 95 3.96 -8.76 3.86
CA HIS A 95 3.78 -7.42 4.39
C HIS A 95 2.79 -6.67 3.52
N CYS A 96 1.87 -5.95 4.14
CA CYS A 96 0.77 -5.29 3.44
C CYS A 96 0.56 -3.86 3.89
N PHE A 97 0.31 -2.96 2.94
CA PHE A 97 -0.25 -1.65 3.21
C PHE A 97 -1.43 -1.39 2.28
N VAL A 98 -2.31 -0.49 2.70
CA VAL A 98 -3.51 -0.10 1.95
C VAL A 98 -3.48 1.38 1.67
N VAL A 99 -3.99 1.77 0.50
CA VAL A 99 -4.41 3.13 0.20
C VAL A 99 -5.92 3.10 0.00
N ASN A 100 -6.67 3.86 0.77
CA ASN A 100 -8.12 3.82 0.74
C ASN A 100 -8.74 5.22 0.76
N SER A 101 -9.98 5.30 0.31
CA SER A 101 -10.86 6.46 0.47
C SER A 101 -12.12 6.09 1.24
N VAL A 102 -12.67 7.06 1.96
CA VAL A 102 -13.98 6.97 2.63
C VAL A 102 -14.83 8.19 2.28
N GLY A 103 -16.10 7.97 2.00
CA GLY A 103 -17.02 9.05 1.60
C GLY A 103 -17.46 9.95 2.76
N GLY A 104 -17.44 9.44 3.99
CA GLY A 104 -17.89 10.20 5.17
C GLY A 104 -17.59 9.50 6.49
N GLY A 105 -17.91 10.17 7.61
CA GLY A 105 -17.70 9.60 8.95
C GLY A 105 -16.24 9.52 9.36
N ILE A 106 -15.51 10.65 9.31
CA ILE A 106 -14.13 10.70 9.80
C ILE A 106 -14.12 10.83 11.33
N GLY A 107 -13.78 9.72 11.98
CA GLY A 107 -13.51 9.64 13.41
C GLY A 107 -12.47 8.55 13.63
N GLY A 108 -11.76 8.61 14.74
CA GLY A 108 -10.75 7.61 15.05
C GLY A 108 -9.91 7.98 16.25
N PRO A 109 -9.16 7.01 16.79
CA PRO A 109 -8.23 7.29 17.87
C PRO A 109 -7.10 8.20 17.39
N SER A 110 -6.45 8.89 18.32
CA SER A 110 -5.14 9.49 18.06
C SER A 110 -4.05 8.41 18.03
N GLY A 111 -2.96 8.68 17.29
CA GLY A 111 -1.77 7.84 17.36
C GLY A 111 -1.13 7.89 18.75
N GLN A 112 -0.42 6.83 19.16
CA GLN A 112 0.46 6.92 20.32
C GLN A 112 1.58 7.92 20.04
N TYR A 113 2.17 7.80 18.85
CA TYR A 113 3.10 8.78 18.29
C TYR A 113 2.53 9.39 17.03
N THR A 114 2.76 10.68 16.80
CA THR A 114 2.29 11.41 15.63
C THR A 114 3.37 12.33 15.04
N ARG A 115 3.31 12.52 13.73
CA ARG A 115 4.09 13.51 13.01
C ARG A 115 3.24 14.08 11.88
N ALA A 116 3.09 15.40 11.86
CA ALA A 116 2.47 16.06 10.73
C ALA A 116 3.43 16.11 9.54
N VAL A 117 2.92 15.78 8.36
CA VAL A 117 3.66 15.83 7.10
C VAL A 117 2.86 16.60 6.06
N ASN A 118 3.55 17.43 5.28
CA ASN A 118 2.96 18.11 4.15
C ASN A 118 3.04 17.22 2.91
N THR A 119 1.92 17.14 2.20
CA THR A 119 1.77 16.37 0.97
C THR A 119 1.25 17.30 -0.11
N ARG A 120 1.63 17.03 -1.36
CA ARG A 120 1.15 17.82 -2.51
C ARG A 120 -0.37 17.67 -2.70
N LEU A 121 -0.88 16.45 -2.53
CA LEU A 121 -2.26 16.10 -2.89
C LEU A 121 -3.27 16.34 -1.76
N LEU A 122 -2.91 16.07 -0.51
CA LEU A 122 -3.83 16.12 0.64
C LEU A 122 -3.57 17.31 1.58
N GLY A 123 -2.52 18.10 1.32
CA GLY A 123 -2.05 19.11 2.26
C GLY A 123 -1.40 18.46 3.49
N LYS A 124 -1.71 18.98 4.68
CA LYS A 124 -1.15 18.50 5.94
C LYS A 124 -1.87 17.21 6.39
N VAL A 125 -1.10 16.15 6.61
CA VAL A 125 -1.58 14.83 7.05
C VAL A 125 -0.83 14.40 8.30
N ASN A 126 -1.51 13.80 9.26
CA ASN A 126 -0.84 13.23 10.45
C ASN A 126 -0.52 11.76 10.19
N VAL A 127 0.77 11.42 10.23
CA VAL A 127 1.25 10.03 10.29
C VAL A 127 1.30 9.61 11.75
N ASN A 128 0.72 8.47 12.05
CA ASN A 128 0.50 7.95 13.39
C ASN A 128 1.13 6.56 13.53
N VAL A 129 1.65 6.28 14.71
CA VAL A 129 2.09 4.95 15.14
C VAL A 129 1.29 4.54 16.37
N GLY A 130 0.74 3.32 16.36
CA GLY A 130 -0.07 2.82 17.47
C GLY A 130 -1.36 3.62 17.72
N ILE A 131 -1.91 3.47 18.92
CA ILE A 131 -3.08 4.19 19.43
C ILE A 131 -2.72 4.79 20.79
N GLY A 132 -2.97 6.08 21.01
CA GLY A 132 -2.61 6.75 22.25
C GLY A 132 -2.81 8.26 22.21
N MET A 133 -1.93 9.01 22.88
CA MET A 133 -2.12 10.43 23.21
C MET A 133 -1.38 11.43 22.29
N GLY A 134 -0.71 10.95 21.23
CA GLY A 134 -0.11 11.80 20.20
C GLY A 134 1.25 12.40 20.55
N GLU A 135 2.13 11.63 21.20
CA GLU A 135 3.53 12.05 21.42
C GLU A 135 4.27 12.25 20.08
N PRO A 136 5.31 13.09 19.99
CA PRO A 136 6.05 13.24 18.73
C PRO A 136 6.75 11.93 18.31
N ILE A 137 6.69 11.61 17.01
CA ILE A 137 7.57 10.56 16.44
C ILE A 137 9.03 11.03 16.53
N THR A 138 9.82 10.39 17.39
CA THR A 138 11.27 10.60 17.51
C THR A 138 12.03 9.99 16.33
N GLU A 139 13.31 10.31 16.18
CA GLU A 139 14.13 9.74 15.10
C GLU A 139 14.30 8.22 15.23
N ALA A 140 14.39 7.71 16.46
CA ALA A 140 14.43 6.27 16.71
C ALA A 140 13.14 5.59 16.21
N ILE A 141 11.97 6.15 16.51
CA ILE A 141 10.67 5.60 16.07
C ILE A 141 10.54 5.74 14.56
N ALA A 142 10.96 6.87 13.98
CA ALA A 142 10.85 7.17 12.56
C ALA A 142 11.57 6.14 11.67
N ASN A 143 12.62 5.50 12.19
CA ASN A 143 13.45 4.53 11.47
C ASN A 143 13.28 3.07 11.95
N THR A 144 12.50 2.84 13.00
CA THR A 144 12.23 1.48 13.50
C THR A 144 10.98 0.93 12.82
N PRO A 145 11.02 -0.28 12.23
CA PRO A 145 9.82 -0.92 11.69
C PRO A 145 8.72 -1.04 12.73
N GLN A 146 7.50 -0.69 12.34
CA GLN A 146 6.31 -0.72 13.19
C GLN A 146 5.25 -1.63 12.55
N ALA A 147 4.42 -2.25 13.39
CA ALA A 147 3.30 -3.08 12.94
C ALA A 147 2.06 -2.24 12.57
N ASN A 148 1.86 -1.11 13.27
CA ASN A 148 0.70 -0.24 13.14
C ASN A 148 1.13 1.19 12.82
N VAL A 149 1.24 1.52 11.54
CA VAL A 149 1.51 2.88 11.04
C VAL A 149 0.40 3.27 10.07
N TRP A 150 -0.16 4.46 10.23
CA TRP A 150 -1.29 4.90 9.44
C TRP A 150 -1.37 6.43 9.36
N THR A 151 -2.09 6.95 8.37
CA THR A 151 -2.44 8.37 8.32
C THR A 151 -3.87 8.59 8.75
N PHE A 152 -4.12 9.65 9.52
CA PHE A 152 -5.50 10.12 9.70
C PHE A 152 -6.11 10.53 8.35
N PRO A 153 -7.36 10.15 8.04
CA PRO A 153 -7.99 10.51 6.77
C PRO A 153 -7.91 12.02 6.49
N ALA A 154 -7.48 12.38 5.29
CA ALA A 154 -7.27 13.77 4.88
C ALA A 154 -7.83 14.05 3.49
N GLY A 155 -7.94 15.33 3.12
CA GLY A 155 -8.53 15.78 1.87
C GLY A 155 -9.94 16.38 2.03
N LYS A 156 -10.60 16.66 0.91
CA LYS A 156 -11.94 17.24 0.86
C LYS A 156 -12.86 16.26 0.14
N SER A 157 -13.53 15.39 0.90
CA SER A 157 -14.60 14.46 0.48
C SER A 157 -14.44 13.88 -0.96
N PRO A 158 -13.99 12.62 -1.13
CA PRO A 158 -13.75 11.65 -0.07
C PRO A 158 -12.45 11.95 0.69
N PHE A 159 -12.29 11.33 1.85
CA PHE A 159 -11.07 11.41 2.65
C PHE A 159 -10.18 10.22 2.35
N TYR A 160 -8.87 10.45 2.26
CA TYR A 160 -7.88 9.46 1.85
C TYR A 160 -6.95 9.12 3.01
N SER A 161 -6.58 7.85 3.10
CA SER A 161 -5.61 7.38 4.09
C SER A 161 -4.70 6.30 3.52
N VAL A 162 -3.54 6.14 4.17
CA VAL A 162 -2.59 5.06 3.96
C VAL A 162 -2.34 4.37 5.30
N ALA A 163 -2.35 3.05 5.33
CA ALA A 163 -2.12 2.30 6.57
C ALA A 163 -1.42 0.97 6.32
N THR A 164 -0.62 0.51 7.28
CA THR A 164 -0.21 -0.88 7.34
C THR A 164 -1.42 -1.79 7.61
N ARG A 165 -1.32 -3.04 7.16
CA ARG A 165 -2.33 -4.09 7.37
C ARG A 165 -1.65 -5.34 7.88
N ALA A 166 -2.30 -6.02 8.82
CA ALA A 166 -1.84 -7.23 9.47
C ALA A 166 -3.01 -8.17 9.73
N GLY A 167 -2.76 -9.48 9.77
CA GLY A 167 -3.75 -10.50 10.09
C GLY A 167 -4.43 -11.12 8.86
N ARG A 168 -5.50 -11.89 9.13
CA ARG A 168 -6.35 -12.53 8.12
C ARG A 168 -7.61 -11.72 7.89
N GLY A 169 -8.16 -11.83 6.68
CA GLY A 169 -9.49 -11.33 6.37
C GLY A 169 -9.57 -9.81 6.39
N ASP A 170 -8.91 -9.16 5.43
CA ASP A 170 -9.23 -7.76 5.17
C ASP A 170 -10.58 -7.71 4.43
N ARG A 171 -11.36 -6.66 4.66
CA ARG A 171 -12.61 -6.40 3.91
C ARG A 171 -12.33 -6.26 2.40
N ILE A 172 -11.08 -6.01 2.02
CA ILE A 172 -10.60 -5.86 0.63
C ILE A 172 -10.48 -7.21 -0.06
N ASP A 173 -9.89 -8.20 0.61
CA ASP A 173 -9.68 -9.55 0.09
C ASP A 173 -9.66 -10.51 1.28
N SER A 174 -10.73 -11.31 1.39
CA SER A 174 -10.92 -12.28 2.47
C SER A 174 -9.91 -13.42 2.42
N THR A 175 -9.25 -13.63 1.27
CA THR A 175 -8.20 -14.63 1.07
C THR A 175 -6.81 -14.08 1.34
N ALA A 176 -6.66 -12.75 1.38
CA ALA A 176 -5.38 -12.12 1.71
C ALA A 176 -5.00 -12.38 3.17
N THR A 177 -3.77 -12.84 3.35
CA THR A 177 -3.13 -12.95 4.66
C THR A 177 -1.98 -11.97 4.70
N CYS A 178 -2.03 -11.03 5.62
CA CYS A 178 -1.00 -10.04 5.86
C CYS A 178 -0.22 -10.42 7.12
N SER A 179 1.10 -10.40 7.03
CA SER A 179 2.00 -10.69 8.14
C SER A 179 1.73 -9.73 9.30
N THR A 180 1.81 -10.25 10.53
CA THR A 180 1.70 -9.47 11.77
C THR A 180 3.03 -8.86 12.20
N ARG A 181 4.12 -9.15 11.48
CA ARG A 181 5.44 -8.61 11.81
C ARG A 181 5.51 -7.13 11.46
N ALA A 182 6.15 -6.37 12.34
CA ALA A 182 6.53 -4.99 12.06
C ALA A 182 7.49 -4.93 10.87
N TYR A 183 7.20 -4.07 9.90
CA TYR A 183 7.98 -4.00 8.66
C TYR A 183 8.08 -2.60 8.06
N MET A 184 7.09 -1.74 8.30
CA MET A 184 7.03 -0.39 7.74
C MET A 184 7.56 0.59 8.76
N THR A 185 8.56 1.39 8.41
CA THR A 185 8.97 2.52 9.24
C THR A 185 8.03 3.72 8.98
N PRO A 186 7.84 4.63 9.93
CA PRO A 186 7.11 5.87 9.67
C PRO A 186 7.69 6.67 8.51
N ASN A 187 9.02 6.74 8.38
CA ASN A 187 9.68 7.42 7.25
C ASN A 187 9.33 6.78 5.89
N GLU A 188 9.19 5.46 5.83
CA GLU A 188 8.79 4.78 4.59
C GLU A 188 7.33 5.05 4.23
N LEU A 189 6.43 5.02 5.22
CA LEU A 189 5.01 5.37 5.00
C LEU A 189 4.84 6.84 4.57
N ILE A 190 5.66 7.75 5.12
CA ILE A 190 5.70 9.16 4.71
C ILE A 190 6.01 9.30 3.22
N LYS A 191 6.98 8.55 2.69
CA LYS A 191 7.30 8.56 1.24
C LYS A 191 6.09 8.15 0.40
N ILE A 192 5.39 7.07 0.80
CA ILE A 192 4.18 6.59 0.11
C ILE A 192 3.13 7.71 0.08
N VAL A 193 2.83 8.30 1.24
CA VAL A 193 1.80 9.33 1.38
C VAL A 193 2.16 10.61 0.60
N GLN A 194 3.42 11.04 0.66
CA GLN A 194 3.88 12.22 -0.09
C GLN A 194 3.87 12.00 -1.60
N SER A 195 3.97 10.75 -2.04
CA SER A 195 3.92 10.37 -3.45
C SER A 195 2.51 10.23 -4.00
N LEU A 196 1.45 10.40 -3.21
CA LEU A 196 0.08 10.27 -3.70
C LEU A 196 -0.17 11.25 -4.85
N ASP A 197 -0.74 10.73 -5.93
CA ASP A 197 -1.21 11.50 -7.08
C ASP A 197 -2.58 11.02 -7.53
N TRP A 198 -3.27 11.85 -8.31
CA TRP A 198 -4.52 11.45 -8.92
C TRP A 198 -4.29 10.39 -9.99
N LEU A 199 -5.11 9.36 -9.98
CA LEU A 199 -5.18 8.40 -11.08
C LEU A 199 -5.55 9.15 -12.38
N PRO A 200 -4.68 9.17 -13.41
CA PRO A 200 -4.97 9.81 -14.69
C PRO A 200 -6.05 9.04 -15.44
#